data_AF-A0A2A4GUN0-F1
#
_entry.id   AF-A0A2A4GUN0-F1
#
_cell.length_a   1.000
_cell.length_b   1.000
_cell.length_c   1.000
_cell.angle_alpha   90.00
_cell.angle_beta   90.00
_cell.angle_gamma   90.00
#
_symmetry.space_group_name_H-M   'P 1'
#
loop_
_entity.id
_entity.type
_entity.pdbx_description
1 polymer ?
#
loop_
_entity_poly.entity_id
_entity_poly.type
_entity_poly.pdbx_seq_one_letter_code
_entity_poly.pdbx_strand_id
1 'polypeptide(L)' 'MEHGSKEYYKKQSEYWFNELTKCSKERDDLKRKLDDVVDLFNAHLHHKKAWSDNPYYDRVQQRLNKIIEEN' A
#
# COMPACT_ATOMS: atom_id res chain seq x y z
N MET A 1 -20.08 -17.28 -28.76
CA MET A 1 -19.44 -16.22 -29.57
C MET A 1 -18.25 -16.81 -30.26
N GLU A 2 -18.05 -16.47 -31.52
CA GLU A 2 -16.91 -16.94 -32.30
C GLU A 2 -15.61 -16.29 -31.78
N HIS A 3 -14.63 -17.14 -31.49
CA HIS A 3 -13.31 -16.71 -31.05
C HIS A 3 -12.65 -15.90 -32.17
N GLY A 4 -12.09 -14.73 -31.85
CA GLY A 4 -11.49 -13.83 -32.85
C GLY A 4 -12.46 -12.85 -33.50
N SER A 5 -13.76 -12.90 -33.18
CA SER A 5 -14.71 -11.86 -33.61
C SER A 5 -14.44 -10.52 -32.91
N LYS A 6 -14.84 -9.42 -33.54
CA LYS A 6 -14.77 -8.06 -32.94
C LYS A 6 -15.50 -7.99 -31.60
N GLU A 7 -16.64 -8.68 -31.48
CA GLU A 7 -17.42 -8.71 -30.24
C GLU A 7 -16.74 -9.51 -29.13
N TYR A 8 -16.06 -10.62 -29.47
CA TYR A 8 -15.24 -11.39 -28.55
C TYR A 8 -14.15 -10.51 -27.92
N TYR A 9 -13.36 -9.80 -28.74
CA TYR A 9 -12.31 -8.93 -28.23
C TYR A 9 -12.85 -7.75 -27.42
N LYS A 10 -14.00 -7.19 -27.81
CA LYS A 10 -14.65 -6.12 -27.03
C LYS A 10 -15.00 -6.60 -25.62
N LYS A 11 -15.64 -7.76 -25.48
CA LYS A 11 -16.00 -8.32 -24.17
C LYS A 11 -14.78 -8.71 -23.34
N GLN A 12 -13.74 -9.27 -23.98
CA GLN A 12 -12.48 -9.54 -23.29
C GLN A 12 -11.84 -8.25 -22.78
N SER A 13 -11.79 -7.19 -23.59
CA SER A 13 -11.27 -5.89 -23.17
C SER A 13 -12.06 -5.30 -21.99
N GLU A 14 -13.39 -5.35 -22.04
CA GLU A 14 -14.25 -4.88 -20.95
C GLU A 14 -14.02 -5.68 -19.66
N TYR A 15 -13.89 -7.01 -19.78
CA TYR A 15 -13.58 -7.88 -18.64
C TYR A 15 -12.25 -7.51 -17.99
N TRP A 16 -11.16 -7.47 -18.77
CA TRP A 16 -9.83 -7.16 -18.24
C TRP A 16 -9.73 -5.74 -17.69
N PHE A 17 -10.41 -4.77 -18.30
CA PHE A 17 -10.48 -3.40 -17.76
C PHE A 17 -11.18 -3.37 -16.39
N ASN A 18 -12.28 -4.10 -16.24
CA ASN A 18 -13.00 -4.17 -14.98
C ASN A 18 -12.18 -4.88 -13.89
N GLU A 19 -11.51 -5.99 -14.21
CA GLU A 19 -10.65 -6.69 -13.26
C GLU A 19 -9.44 -5.84 -12.84
N LEU A 20 -8.80 -5.15 -13.79
CA LEU A 20 -7.72 -4.21 -13.48
C LEU A 20 -8.21 -3.07 -12.58
N THR A 21 -9.41 -2.54 -12.84
CA THR A 21 -10.01 -1.48 -12.02
C THR A 21 -10.28 -1.95 -10.60
N LYS A 22 -10.80 -3.17 -10.41
CA LYS A 22 -11.01 -3.77 -9.08
C LYS A 22 -9.68 -3.94 -8.34
N CYS A 23 -8.71 -4.57 -8.98
CA CYS A 23 -7.39 -4.80 -8.40
C CYS A 23 -6.69 -3.48 -8.03
N SER A 24 -6.82 -2.45 -8.88
CA SER A 24 -6.26 -1.12 -8.59
C SER A 24 -6.90 -0.49 -7.36
N LYS A 25 -8.23 -0.58 -7.21
CA LYS A 25 -8.92 -0.09 -6.01
C LYS A 25 -8.49 -0.82 -4.74
N GLU A 26 -8.40 -2.15 -4.80
CA GLU A 26 -7.95 -2.95 -3.66
C GLU A 26 -6.52 -2.60 -3.25
N ARG A 27 -5.61 -2.41 -4.22
CA ARG A 27 -4.24 -1.95 -3.98
C ARG A 27 -4.23 -0.57 -3.32
N ASP A 28 -5.01 0.37 -3.82
CA ASP A 28 -5.04 1.74 -3.29
C ASP A 28 -5.63 1.78 -1.87
N ASP A 29 -6.65 0.96 -1.57
CA ASP A 29 -7.18 0.81 -0.22
C ASP A 29 -6.18 0.16 0.75
N LEU A 30 -5.44 -0.85 0.30
CA LEU A 30 -4.39 -1.47 1.10
C LEU A 30 -3.24 -0.50 1.36
N LYS A 31 -2.85 0.28 0.35
CA LYS A 31 -1.84 1.33 0.49
C LYS A 31 -2.26 2.37 1.52
N ARG A 32 -3.49 2.89 1.40
CA ARG A 32 -4.03 3.86 2.37
C ARG A 32 -4.05 3.29 3.80
N LYS A 33 -4.50 2.04 3.99
CA LYS A 33 -4.48 1.40 5.31
C LYS A 33 -3.07 1.24 5.86
N LEU A 34 -2.10 0.94 5.01
CA LEU A 34 -0.70 0.86 5.42
C LEU A 34 -0.16 2.23 5.83
N ASP A 35 -0.45 3.27 5.05
CA ASP A 35 -0.09 4.65 5.37
C ASP A 35 -0.69 5.07 6.73
N ASP A 36 -1.98 4.78 6.97
CA ASP A 36 -2.67 5.06 8.25
C ASP A 36 -1.97 4.35 9.44
N VAL A 37 -1.51 3.11 9.26
CA VAL A 37 -0.79 2.34 10.29
C VAL A 37 0.60 2.92 10.55
N VAL A 38 1.32 3.32 9.49
CA VAL A 38 2.64 3.95 9.59
C VAL A 38 2.54 5.28 10.34
N ASP A 39 1.54 6.10 10.04
CA ASP A 39 1.31 7.37 10.73
C ASP A 39 1.00 7.17 12.22
N LEU A 40 0.11 6.22 12.54
CA LEU A 40 -0.20 5.90 13.94
C LEU A 40 1.04 5.41 14.69
N PHE A 41 1.83 4.54 14.08
CA PHE A 41 3.05 4.02 14.68
C PHE A 41 4.12 5.12 14.86
N ASN A 42 4.29 6.00 13.87
CA ASN A 42 5.17 7.16 13.97
C ASN A 42 4.77 8.09 15.12
N ALA A 43 3.48 8.41 15.25
CA ALA A 43 2.98 9.22 16.34
C ALA A 43 3.29 8.59 17.71
N HIS A 44 3.09 7.28 17.83
CA HIS A 44 3.45 6.53 19.04
C HIS A 44 4.95 6.54 19.33
N LEU A 45 5.78 6.29 18.30
CA LEU A 45 7.24 6.25 18.41
C LEU A 45 7.81 7.61 18.82
N HIS A 46 7.34 8.70 18.21
CA HIS A 46 7.72 10.05 18.58
C HIS A 46 7.39 10.37 20.03
N HIS A 47 6.19 10.00 20.48
CA HIS A 47 5.82 10.16 21.88
C HIS A 47 6.76 9.37 22.79
N LYS A 48 7.00 8.08 22.52
CA LYS A 48 7.90 7.26 23.35
C LYS A 48 9.33 7.78 23.38
N LYS A 49 9.86 8.23 22.26
CA LYS A 49 11.21 8.80 22.14
C LYS A 49 11.36 10.11 22.90
N ALA A 50 10.34 10.97 22.90
CA ALA A 50 10.37 12.23 23.65
C ALA A 50 10.37 12.04 25.18
N TRP A 51 9.83 10.91 25.66
CA TRP A 51 9.68 10.61 27.09
C TRP A 51 10.56 9.45 27.57
N SER A 52 11.50 8.98 26.75
CA SER A 52 12.39 7.87 27.08
C SER A 52 13.79 8.08 26.50
N ASP A 53 14.80 8.08 27.36
CA ASP A 53 16.22 8.10 26.96
C ASP A 53 16.71 6.73 26.40
N ASN A 54 15.79 5.88 25.94
CA ASN A 54 16.13 4.54 25.47
C ASN A 54 16.56 4.58 23.98
N PRO A 55 17.83 4.28 23.65
CA PRO A 55 18.34 4.29 22.27
C PRO A 55 17.67 3.24 21.36
N TYR A 56 16.89 2.30 21.93
CA TYR A 56 16.07 1.38 21.17
C TYR A 56 15.14 2.09 20.18
N TYR A 57 14.55 3.23 20.57
CA TYR A 57 13.60 3.94 19.70
C TYR A 57 14.27 4.56 18.47
N ASP A 58 15.55 4.94 18.56
CA ASP A 58 16.33 5.37 17.39
C ASP A 58 16.52 4.24 16.38
N ARG A 59 16.85 3.04 16.88
CA ARG A 59 17.00 1.85 16.04
C ARG A 59 15.68 1.46 15.37
N VAL A 60 14.56 1.59 16.09
CA VAL A 60 13.22 1.36 15.52
C VAL A 60 12.90 2.39 14.43
N GLN A 61 13.19 3.67 14.67
CA GLN A 61 12.97 4.73 13.69
C GLN A 61 13.78 4.51 12.40
N GLN A 62 15.06 4.15 12.53
CA GLN A 62 15.91 3.84 11.38
C GLN A 62 15.39 2.65 10.56
N ARG A 63 14.91 1.58 11.22
CA ARG A 63 14.33 0.43 10.54
C ARG A 63 13.03 0.79 9.83
N LEU A 64 12.19 1.62 10.45
CA LEU A 64 10.95 2.10 9.84
C LEU A 64 11.23 2.95 8.60
N ASN A 65 12.16 3.90 8.69
CA ASN A 65 12.56 4.72 7.55
C ASN A 65 13.08 3.85 6.39
N LYS A 66 13.87 2.82 6.70
CA LYS A 66 14.35 1.88 5.68
C LYS A 66 13.21 1.18 4.95
N ILE A 67 12.16 0.75 5.66
CA ILE A 67 10.97 0.11 5.05
C ILE A 67 10.21 1.10 4.15
N ILE A 68 10.15 2.38 4.51
CA ILE A 68 9.44 3.42 3.75
C ILE A 68 10.25 3.90 2.55
N GLU A 69 11.58 4.00 2.68
CA GLU A 69 12.49 4.56 1.68
C GLU A 69 13.04 3.52 0.69
N GLU A 70 13.06 2.22 1.03
CA GLU A 70 13.37 1.14 0.08
C GLU A 70 12.21 0.96 -0.90
N ASN A 71 12.27 1.68 -2.04
CA ASN A 71 11.54 1.39 -3.28
C ASN A 71 12.31 0.40 -4.15
#